data_AF-T0MBL7-F1
#
_entry.id   AF-T0MBL7-F1
#
_cell.length_a   1.000
_cell.length_b   1.000
_cell.length_c   1.000
_cell.angle_alpha   90.00
_cell.angle_beta   90.00
_cell.angle_gamma   90.00
#
_symmetry.space_group_name_H-M   'P 1'
#
loop_
_entity.id
_entity.type
_entity.pdbx_description
1 polymer ?
#
loop_
_entity_poly.entity_id
_entity_poly.type
_entity_poly.pdbx_seq_one_letter_code
_entity_poly.pdbx_strand_id
1 'polypeptide(L)'
;MKFLLKDARLSKYFEIFLNINSRQLILSRATNFSGFGTLARDGNNFYFHVFIPKSGINDSLKPFFPLANIDERELYYVSREKIEDKGTTEFINDLDSINGLVISYAGIISGNMIIKGFMHENAEMAFSDLLSKHCHEKSTIGKITLKPSRGFLDHLGEMDVRLKNIQISLPIKEFNHYRMVKLLRETGCIGQFVDNYPIDGTFRLIVYSNQDLSSVQGMEEISGTEHIYETRTDDDILLLLASKAKKHRLTWTFLFIYASDDKLFMNFILPEYRAKEYFQLIVDTEMDMKKLDWVTLELYRDLNQKNID
;
A
#
# COMPACT_ATOMS: atom_id res chain seq x y z
N MET A 1 9.22 15.41 -8.31
CA MET A 1 8.27 15.13 -7.18
C MET A 1 8.95 15.34 -5.81
N LYS A 2 8.35 16.05 -4.83
CA LYS A 2 8.97 16.32 -3.51
C LYS A 2 9.38 15.07 -2.70
N PHE A 3 8.77 13.90 -2.96
CA PHE A 3 9.07 12.66 -2.23
C PHE A 3 10.35 11.94 -2.70
N LEU A 4 10.89 12.26 -3.89
CA LEU A 4 12.10 11.63 -4.43
C LEU A 4 13.33 11.84 -3.52
N LEU A 5 13.32 12.90 -2.71
CA LEU A 5 14.37 13.20 -1.73
C LEU A 5 14.34 12.28 -0.50
N LYS A 6 13.32 11.42 -0.36
CA LYS A 6 13.10 10.58 0.82
C LYS A 6 13.10 9.09 0.50
N ASP A 7 13.48 8.75 -0.73
CA ASP A 7 13.34 7.45 -1.36
C ASP A 7 13.98 6.30 -0.57
N ALA A 8 15.09 6.56 0.12
CA ALA A 8 15.88 5.56 0.85
C ALA A 8 15.76 5.62 2.39
N ARG A 9 14.86 6.44 2.95
CA ARG A 9 14.72 6.59 4.41
C ARG A 9 14.20 5.33 5.11
N LEU A 10 13.46 4.48 4.41
CA LEU A 10 13.26 3.10 4.84
C LEU A 10 14.41 2.26 4.29
N SER A 11 15.49 2.20 5.07
CA SER A 11 16.82 1.75 4.64
C SER A 11 16.95 0.25 4.37
N LYS A 12 15.92 -0.55 4.69
CA LYS A 12 15.89 -2.00 4.49
C LYS A 12 14.70 -2.41 3.65
N TYR A 13 14.91 -3.42 2.83
CA TYR A 13 13.88 -4.05 2.00
C TYR A 13 13.79 -5.53 2.34
N PHE A 14 12.56 -6.03 2.46
CA PHE A 14 12.30 -7.43 2.73
C PHE A 14 11.42 -8.08 1.67
N GLU A 15 11.62 -9.39 1.50
CA GLU A 15 10.73 -10.29 0.76
C GLU A 15 10.47 -11.53 1.59
N ILE A 16 9.21 -11.91 1.72
CA ILE A 16 8.78 -13.10 2.44
C ILE A 16 7.90 -13.94 1.52
N PHE A 17 8.33 -15.18 1.28
CA PHE A 17 7.56 -16.18 0.56
C PHE A 17 6.72 -16.98 1.55
N LEU A 18 5.41 -16.99 1.33
CA LEU A 18 4.43 -17.73 2.12
C LEU A 18 3.80 -18.83 1.26
N ASN A 19 3.90 -20.07 1.74
CA ASN A 19 3.19 -21.23 1.25
C ASN A 19 1.90 -21.40 2.04
N ILE A 20 0.83 -20.79 1.54
CA ILE A 20 -0.50 -20.83 2.15
C ILE A 20 -1.41 -21.76 1.36
N ASN A 21 -2.41 -22.34 2.03
CA ASN A 21 -3.46 -23.05 1.32
C ASN A 21 -4.41 -22.03 0.69
N SER A 22 -4.25 -21.78 -0.61
CA SER A 22 -5.04 -20.81 -1.36
C SER A 22 -5.35 -21.34 -2.75
N ARG A 23 -6.60 -21.15 -3.18
CA ARG A 23 -7.05 -21.48 -4.55
C ARG A 23 -6.28 -20.68 -5.60
N GLN A 24 -5.92 -19.44 -5.28
CA GLN A 24 -5.09 -18.60 -6.14
C GLN A 24 -3.68 -19.19 -6.33
N LEU A 25 -3.08 -19.75 -5.26
CA LEU A 25 -1.78 -20.41 -5.37
C LEU A 25 -1.86 -21.77 -6.08
N ILE A 26 -2.95 -22.51 -5.93
CA ILE A 26 -3.20 -23.74 -6.71
C ILE A 26 -3.29 -23.41 -8.20
N LEU A 27 -4.06 -22.38 -8.57
CA LEU A 27 -4.14 -21.87 -9.94
C LEU A 27 -2.75 -21.53 -10.49
N SER A 28 -1.96 -20.79 -9.72
CA SER A 28 -0.58 -20.43 -10.09
C SER A 28 0.29 -21.66 -10.33
N ARG A 29 0.27 -22.64 -9.44
CA ARG A 29 1.06 -23.89 -9.59
C ARG A 29 0.64 -24.71 -10.81
N ALA A 30 -0.66 -24.72 -11.12
CA ALA A 30 -1.19 -25.45 -12.28
C ALA A 30 -0.86 -24.78 -13.62
N THR A 31 -0.63 -23.47 -13.63
CA THR A 31 -0.53 -22.66 -14.86
C THR A 31 0.80 -21.92 -15.02
N ASN A 32 1.69 -22.01 -14.03
CA ASN A 32 2.88 -21.18 -13.86
C ASN A 32 2.60 -19.67 -13.84
N PHE A 33 1.36 -19.26 -13.54
CA PHE A 33 1.01 -17.85 -13.42
C PHE A 33 1.75 -17.19 -12.26
N SER A 34 2.37 -16.05 -12.53
CA SER A 34 2.87 -15.11 -11.53
C SER A 34 2.20 -13.76 -11.78
N GLY A 35 1.94 -13.00 -10.74
CA GLY A 35 1.17 -11.78 -10.90
C GLY A 35 1.11 -10.87 -9.70
N PHE A 36 0.69 -9.63 -9.98
CA PHE A 36 0.47 -8.58 -9.01
C PHE A 36 -0.74 -8.90 -8.13
N GLY A 37 -0.60 -8.61 -6.84
CA GLY A 37 -1.66 -8.71 -5.86
C GLY A 37 -1.61 -7.59 -4.84
N THR A 38 -2.50 -7.64 -3.87
CA THR A 38 -2.45 -6.79 -2.68
C THR A 38 -2.97 -7.56 -1.48
N LEU A 39 -2.40 -7.28 -0.33
CA LEU A 39 -2.89 -7.76 0.95
C LEU A 39 -3.77 -6.67 1.58
N ALA A 40 -5.02 -6.99 1.88
CA ALA A 40 -5.96 -6.05 2.46
C ALA A 40 -6.46 -6.55 3.81
N ARG A 41 -6.45 -5.69 4.82
CA ARG A 41 -7.01 -5.97 6.15
C ARG A 41 -8.40 -5.35 6.27
N ASP A 42 -9.41 -6.16 6.55
CA ASP A 42 -10.78 -5.70 6.84
C ASP A 42 -11.18 -6.19 8.23
N GLY A 43 -11.06 -5.30 9.22
CA GLY A 43 -11.13 -5.64 10.64
C GLY A 43 -10.02 -6.62 11.03
N ASN A 44 -10.41 -7.78 11.55
CA ASN A 44 -9.48 -8.84 11.97
C ASN A 44 -9.16 -9.86 10.86
N ASN A 45 -9.64 -9.63 9.63
CA ASN A 45 -9.47 -10.58 8.53
C ASN A 45 -8.50 -10.02 7.50
N PHE A 46 -7.58 -10.86 7.02
CA PHE A 46 -6.75 -10.57 5.87
C PHE A 46 -7.31 -11.20 4.61
N TYR A 47 -7.25 -10.45 3.52
CA TYR A 47 -7.66 -10.87 2.19
C TYR A 47 -6.50 -10.71 1.23
N PHE A 48 -6.24 -11.77 0.47
CA PHE A 48 -5.29 -11.74 -0.63
C PHE A 48 -6.05 -11.51 -1.94
N HIS A 49 -5.74 -10.40 -2.58
CA HIS A 49 -6.31 -10.00 -3.86
C HIS A 49 -5.27 -10.25 -4.95
N VAL A 50 -5.66 -10.90 -6.04
CA VAL A 50 -4.79 -11.17 -7.19
C VAL A 50 -5.44 -10.59 -8.43
N PHE A 51 -4.66 -9.82 -9.19
CA PHE A 51 -5.12 -9.10 -10.37
C PHE A 51 -4.50 -9.71 -11.63
N ILE A 52 -5.34 -9.99 -12.62
CA ILE A 52 -4.94 -10.63 -13.89
C ILE A 52 -5.32 -9.67 -15.04
N PRO A 53 -4.38 -8.88 -15.58
CA PRO A 53 -4.68 -7.92 -16.64
C PRO A 53 -5.13 -8.61 -17.93
N LYS A 54 -6.21 -8.13 -18.56
CA LYS A 54 -6.72 -8.75 -19.81
C LYS A 54 -5.75 -8.67 -20.97
N SER A 55 -4.93 -7.62 -21.01
CA SER A 55 -3.91 -7.40 -22.05
C SER A 55 -2.79 -8.44 -22.08
N GLY A 56 -2.62 -9.23 -21.02
CA GLY A 56 -1.55 -10.24 -20.89
C GLY A 56 -2.05 -11.66 -20.64
N ILE A 57 -3.35 -11.92 -20.78
CA ILE A 57 -3.90 -13.25 -20.48
C ILE A 57 -3.57 -14.24 -21.58
N ASN A 58 -2.90 -15.30 -21.16
CA ASN A 58 -2.86 -16.54 -21.91
C ASN A 58 -4.22 -17.23 -21.78
N ASP A 59 -4.86 -17.59 -22.90
CA ASP A 59 -6.13 -18.31 -22.91
C ASP A 59 -6.08 -19.62 -22.10
N SER A 60 -4.89 -20.16 -21.85
CA SER A 60 -4.66 -21.32 -20.96
C SER A 60 -5.05 -21.09 -19.50
N LEU A 61 -5.19 -19.85 -19.03
CA LEU A 61 -5.59 -19.52 -17.65
C LEU A 61 -7.10 -19.62 -17.42
N LYS A 62 -7.89 -19.26 -18.44
CA LYS A 62 -9.36 -19.15 -18.34
C LYS A 62 -10.05 -20.43 -17.88
N PRO A 63 -9.65 -21.65 -18.33
CA PRO A 63 -10.26 -22.90 -17.86
C PRO A 63 -10.20 -23.10 -16.34
N PHE A 64 -9.25 -22.46 -15.66
CA PHE A 64 -9.04 -22.60 -14.23
C PHE A 64 -9.68 -21.47 -13.41
N PHE A 65 -10.27 -20.45 -14.05
CA PHE A 65 -10.98 -19.36 -13.36
C PHE A 65 -12.11 -19.85 -12.43
N PRO A 66 -12.89 -20.89 -12.79
CA PRO A 66 -13.89 -21.44 -11.87
C PRO A 66 -13.31 -21.97 -10.55
N LEU A 67 -12.02 -22.33 -10.50
CA LEU A 67 -11.38 -22.84 -9.29
C LEU A 67 -10.99 -21.73 -8.31
N ALA A 68 -10.87 -20.47 -8.76
CA ALA A 68 -10.31 -19.36 -7.99
C ALA A 68 -11.29 -18.19 -7.78
N ASN A 69 -12.60 -18.40 -7.92
CA ASN A 69 -13.65 -17.39 -7.72
C ASN A 69 -13.31 -16.05 -8.38
N ILE A 70 -13.04 -16.08 -9.68
CA ILE A 70 -12.58 -14.92 -10.44
C ILE A 70 -13.76 -14.03 -10.82
N ASP A 71 -13.71 -12.76 -10.39
CA ASP A 71 -14.59 -11.68 -10.85
C ASP A 71 -14.00 -11.00 -12.08
N GLU A 72 -14.83 -10.70 -13.08
CA GLU A 72 -14.42 -9.96 -14.27
C GLU A 72 -14.63 -8.44 -14.10
N ARG A 73 -13.60 -7.66 -14.45
CA ARG A 73 -13.65 -6.20 -14.62
C ARG A 73 -13.39 -5.84 -16.07
N GLU A 74 -13.52 -4.56 -16.41
CA GLU A 74 -13.34 -4.09 -17.78
C GLU A 74 -11.95 -4.43 -18.34
N LEU A 75 -10.88 -4.13 -17.59
CA LEU A 75 -9.49 -4.26 -18.04
C LEU A 75 -8.71 -5.41 -17.40
N TYR A 76 -9.28 -6.08 -16.40
CA TYR A 76 -8.60 -7.14 -15.66
C TYR A 76 -9.61 -8.11 -15.05
N TYR A 77 -9.13 -9.24 -14.55
CA TYR A 77 -9.88 -10.12 -13.67
C TYR A 77 -9.30 -10.07 -12.26
N VAL A 78 -10.12 -10.30 -11.24
CA VAL A 78 -9.69 -10.28 -9.85
C VAL A 78 -10.16 -11.51 -9.10
N SER A 79 -9.23 -12.13 -8.38
CA SER A 79 -9.56 -13.09 -7.33
C SER A 79 -9.43 -12.41 -5.98
N ARG A 80 -10.36 -12.69 -5.08
CA ARG A 80 -10.26 -12.32 -3.67
C ARG A 80 -10.46 -13.53 -2.80
N GLU A 81 -9.49 -13.83 -1.95
CA GLU A 81 -9.52 -14.96 -1.05
C GLU A 81 -9.21 -14.50 0.38
N LYS A 82 -9.99 -14.97 1.34
CA LYS A 82 -9.69 -14.74 2.76
C LYS A 82 -8.55 -15.68 3.17
N ILE A 83 -7.56 -15.16 3.89
CA ILE A 83 -6.54 -16.00 4.51
C ILE A 83 -7.17 -16.64 5.76
N GLU A 84 -7.45 -17.95 5.70
CA GLU A 84 -8.09 -18.68 6.80
C GLU A 84 -7.08 -19.32 7.76
N ASP A 85 -5.85 -19.55 7.29
CA ASP A 85 -4.80 -20.12 8.12
C ASP A 85 -4.44 -19.17 9.27
N LYS A 86 -4.60 -19.66 10.50
CA LYS A 86 -4.41 -18.86 11.71
C LYS A 86 -2.95 -18.44 11.89
N GLY A 87 -2.00 -19.35 11.65
CA GLY A 87 -0.57 -19.05 11.78
C GLY A 87 -0.14 -17.97 10.79
N THR A 88 -0.62 -18.05 9.54
CA THR A 88 -0.39 -17.03 8.52
C THR A 88 -1.03 -15.69 8.90
N THR A 89 -2.27 -15.72 9.41
CA THR A 89 -2.97 -14.50 9.84
C THR A 89 -2.25 -13.82 11.01
N GLU A 90 -1.77 -14.61 11.98
CA GLU A 90 -1.00 -14.11 13.12
C GLU A 90 0.35 -13.55 12.67
N PHE A 91 1.07 -14.28 11.81
CA PHE A 91 2.33 -13.81 11.21
C PHE A 91 2.16 -12.47 10.50
N ILE A 92 1.15 -12.35 9.63
CA ILE A 92 0.88 -11.12 8.90
C ILE A 92 0.49 -9.99 9.86
N ASN A 93 -0.33 -10.27 10.88
CA ASN A 93 -0.72 -9.27 11.86
C ASN A 93 0.47 -8.77 12.68
N ASP A 94 1.34 -9.67 13.12
CA ASP A 94 2.56 -9.31 13.85
C ASP A 94 3.49 -8.51 12.95
N LEU A 95 3.61 -8.88 11.67
CA LEU A 95 4.45 -8.20 10.69
C LEU A 95 3.95 -6.78 10.45
N ASP A 96 2.65 -6.65 10.21
CA ASP A 96 1.94 -5.39 10.05
C ASP A 96 2.08 -4.50 11.30
N SER A 97 2.23 -5.07 12.50
CA SER A 97 2.35 -4.31 13.75
C SER A 97 3.75 -3.72 14.04
N ILE A 98 4.77 -4.07 13.26
CA ILE A 98 6.12 -3.53 13.47
C ILE A 98 6.13 -2.04 13.11
N ASN A 99 6.48 -1.20 14.08
CA ASN A 99 6.62 0.24 13.90
C ASN A 99 7.67 0.54 12.81
N GLY A 100 7.30 1.37 11.83
CA GLY A 100 8.18 1.75 10.72
C GLY A 100 8.39 0.69 9.66
N LEU A 101 7.60 -0.40 9.68
CA LEU A 101 7.51 -1.38 8.61
C LEU A 101 6.30 -1.10 7.71
N VAL A 102 6.53 -1.13 6.40
CA VAL A 102 5.51 -0.92 5.37
C VAL A 102 5.46 -2.12 4.45
N ILE A 103 4.31 -2.79 4.37
CA ILE A 103 4.04 -3.80 3.35
C ILE A 103 3.67 -3.07 2.05
N SER A 104 4.55 -3.08 1.06
CA SER A 104 4.39 -2.35 -0.21
C SER A 104 3.71 -3.17 -1.30
N TYR A 105 3.84 -4.50 -1.23
CA TYR A 105 3.42 -5.38 -2.29
C TYR A 105 3.03 -6.75 -1.74
N ALA A 106 1.98 -7.31 -2.32
CA ALA A 106 1.72 -8.75 -2.25
C ALA A 106 1.55 -9.29 -3.67
N GLY A 107 1.78 -10.57 -3.88
CA GLY A 107 1.56 -11.16 -5.21
C GLY A 107 1.86 -12.65 -5.23
N ILE A 108 1.89 -13.20 -6.43
CA ILE A 108 2.22 -14.62 -6.63
C ILE A 108 3.48 -14.72 -7.45
N ILE A 109 4.45 -15.50 -6.94
CA ILE A 109 5.66 -15.89 -7.67
C ILE A 109 5.89 -17.38 -7.45
N SER A 110 6.03 -18.13 -8.55
CA SER A 110 6.34 -19.57 -8.53
C SER A 110 5.43 -20.37 -7.60
N GLY A 111 4.12 -20.10 -7.62
CA GLY A 111 3.15 -20.83 -6.80
C GLY A 111 3.17 -20.50 -5.30
N ASN A 112 3.84 -19.43 -4.89
CA ASN A 112 3.85 -18.93 -3.51
C ASN A 112 3.28 -17.53 -3.45
N MET A 113 2.64 -17.19 -2.34
CA MET A 113 2.37 -15.79 -2.02
C MET A 113 3.70 -15.14 -1.67
N ILE A 114 3.96 -13.96 -2.19
CA ILE A 114 5.09 -13.14 -1.79
C ILE A 114 4.58 -11.85 -1.16
N ILE A 115 5.18 -11.46 -0.05
CA ILE A 115 5.01 -10.15 0.58
C ILE A 115 6.34 -9.42 0.44
N LYS A 116 6.31 -8.18 -0.05
CA LYS A 116 7.48 -7.30 -0.12
C LYS A 116 7.17 -6.00 0.60
N GLY A 117 8.21 -5.38 1.11
CA GLY A 117 8.07 -4.13 1.83
C GLY A 117 9.39 -3.53 2.26
N PHE A 118 9.26 -2.47 3.03
CA PHE A 118 10.39 -1.69 3.52
C PHE A 118 10.29 -1.50 5.01
N MET A 119 11.44 -1.30 5.65
CA MET A 119 11.50 -0.86 7.03
C MET A 119 12.76 -0.02 7.27
N HIS A 120 12.75 0.78 8.33
CA HIS A 120 13.97 1.42 8.81
C HIS A 120 14.83 0.39 9.57
N GLU A 121 16.15 0.59 9.63
CA GLU A 121 17.07 -0.34 10.33
C GLU A 121 16.75 -0.51 11.82
N ASN A 122 16.17 0.49 12.47
CA ASN A 122 15.70 0.40 13.87
C ASN A 122 14.61 -0.66 14.08
N ALA A 123 13.92 -1.09 13.02
CA ALA A 123 12.91 -2.15 13.08
C ALA A 123 13.51 -3.57 12.96
N GLU A 124 14.81 -3.72 12.69
CA GLU A 124 15.44 -5.02 12.43
C GLU A 124 15.31 -6.01 13.60
N MET A 125 15.44 -5.52 14.83
CA MET A 125 15.33 -6.39 16.01
C MET A 125 13.91 -6.94 16.17
N ALA A 126 12.89 -6.08 16.07
CA ALA A 126 11.49 -6.49 16.11
C ALA A 126 11.14 -7.45 14.96
N PHE A 127 11.67 -7.21 13.77
CA PHE A 127 11.53 -8.12 12.62
C PHE A 127 12.19 -9.48 12.90
N SER A 128 13.41 -9.49 13.45
CA SER A 128 14.12 -10.73 13.82
C SER A 128 13.38 -11.53 14.89
N ASP A 129 12.84 -10.85 15.90
CA ASP A 129 12.06 -11.49 16.97
C ASP A 129 10.77 -12.12 16.43
N LEU A 130 10.08 -11.41 15.53
CA LEU A 130 8.92 -11.94 14.81
C LEU A 130 9.29 -13.19 14.01
N LEU A 131 10.38 -13.16 13.25
CA LEU A 131 10.83 -14.33 12.49
C LEU A 131 11.15 -15.50 13.41
N SER A 132 11.78 -15.23 14.55
CA SER A 132 12.11 -16.26 15.55
C SER A 132 10.84 -16.89 16.13
N LYS A 133 9.81 -16.08 16.43
CA LYS A 133 8.50 -16.56 16.88
C LYS A 133 7.85 -17.50 15.85
N HIS A 134 7.84 -17.12 14.58
CA HIS A 134 7.03 -17.80 13.56
C HIS A 134 7.77 -18.88 12.74
N CYS A 135 9.10 -18.88 12.70
CA CYS A 135 9.87 -19.91 11.95
C CYS A 135 9.85 -21.29 12.63
N HIS A 136 9.58 -21.37 13.94
CA HIS A 136 9.57 -22.63 14.69
C HIS A 136 8.22 -23.36 14.62
N GLU A 137 7.15 -22.69 14.18
CA GLU A 137 5.80 -23.24 14.08
C GLU A 137 5.50 -23.61 12.63
N LYS A 138 5.20 -24.90 12.33
CA LYS A 138 4.75 -25.45 11.03
C LYS A 138 4.77 -24.43 9.87
N SER A 139 5.96 -24.09 9.38
CA SER A 139 6.17 -22.77 8.78
C SER A 139 5.50 -22.64 7.42
N THR A 140 4.49 -21.78 7.35
CA THR A 140 3.99 -21.23 6.07
C THR A 140 5.05 -20.37 5.41
N ILE A 141 6.07 -19.90 6.15
CA ILE A 141 7.20 -19.17 5.62
C ILE A 141 8.17 -20.12 4.90
N GLY A 142 8.34 -19.93 3.59
CA GLY A 142 9.25 -20.73 2.76
C GLY A 142 10.63 -20.10 2.57
N LYS A 143 10.69 -18.78 2.37
CA LYS A 143 11.95 -18.03 2.16
C LYS A 143 11.79 -16.60 2.64
N ILE A 144 12.85 -16.08 3.26
CA ILE A 144 12.95 -14.67 3.62
C ILE A 144 14.19 -14.09 2.94
N THR A 145 14.10 -12.86 2.46
CA THR A 145 15.23 -12.09 1.98
C THR A 145 15.17 -10.72 2.63
N LEU A 146 16.27 -10.32 3.25
CA LEU A 146 16.46 -9.00 3.83
C LEU A 146 17.72 -8.40 3.21
N LYS A 147 17.61 -7.20 2.64
CA LYS A 147 18.73 -6.49 2.00
C LYS A 147 18.62 -4.98 2.22
N PRO A 148 19.70 -4.22 2.05
CA PRO A 148 19.60 -2.76 1.96
C PRO A 148 18.57 -2.35 0.90
N SER A 149 17.74 -1.38 1.24
CA SER A 149 16.80 -0.76 0.31
C SER A 149 17.59 0.06 -0.71
N ARG A 150 17.25 -0.09 -1.99
CA ARG A 150 17.72 0.83 -3.03
C ARG A 150 16.83 2.05 -3.19
N GLY A 151 15.78 2.12 -2.37
CA GLY A 151 14.76 3.14 -2.43
C GLY A 151 13.47 2.65 -3.05
N PHE A 152 12.43 3.43 -2.83
CA PHE A 152 11.08 3.18 -3.30
C PHE A 152 10.97 3.27 -4.83
N LEU A 153 11.68 4.18 -5.50
CA LEU A 153 11.67 4.31 -6.97
C LEU A 153 12.25 3.09 -7.67
N ASP A 154 13.35 2.56 -7.15
CA ASP A 154 13.95 1.34 -7.66
C ASP A 154 12.97 0.18 -7.56
N HIS A 155 12.24 0.07 -6.45
CA HIS A 155 11.19 -0.92 -6.29
C HIS A 155 10.05 -0.74 -7.31
N LEU A 156 9.60 0.49 -7.56
CA LEU A 156 8.59 0.75 -8.61
C LEU A 156 9.09 0.31 -9.98
N GLY A 157 10.38 0.50 -10.27
CA GLY A 157 11.02 0.07 -11.51
C GLY A 157 11.18 -1.44 -11.66
N GLU A 158 11.22 -2.18 -10.54
CA GLU A 158 11.29 -3.65 -10.51
C GLU A 158 9.90 -4.32 -10.55
N MET A 159 8.81 -3.56 -10.47
CA MET A 159 7.46 -4.11 -10.56
C MET A 159 7.15 -4.59 -11.99
N ASP A 160 6.66 -5.83 -12.12
CA ASP A 160 6.26 -6.43 -13.40
C ASP A 160 4.88 -5.94 -13.89
N VAL A 161 4.58 -4.66 -13.64
CA VAL A 161 3.33 -4.02 -13.99
C VAL A 161 3.57 -2.55 -14.33
N ARG A 162 2.92 -2.07 -15.39
CA ARG A 162 2.96 -0.64 -15.74
C ARG A 162 2.23 0.17 -14.69
N LEU A 163 2.88 1.21 -14.17
CA LEU A 163 2.35 2.06 -13.12
C LEU A 163 1.95 3.44 -13.67
N LYS A 164 0.89 4.01 -13.10
CA LYS A 164 0.48 5.40 -13.29
C LYS A 164 0.65 6.16 -11.98
N ASN A 165 0.99 7.44 -12.10
CA ASN A 165 0.83 8.42 -11.05
C ASN A 165 -0.42 9.25 -11.34
N ILE A 166 -1.36 9.26 -10.40
CA ILE A 166 -2.48 10.21 -10.35
C ILE A 166 -2.21 11.16 -9.17
N GLN A 167 -2.02 12.44 -9.45
CA GLN A 167 -1.90 13.47 -8.43
C GLN A 167 -3.10 14.38 -8.47
N ILE A 168 -3.78 14.52 -7.33
CA ILE A 168 -4.85 15.49 -7.15
C ILE A 168 -4.47 16.51 -6.08
N SER A 169 -5.12 17.67 -6.11
CA SER A 169 -5.04 18.66 -5.04
C SER A 169 -6.42 19.03 -4.51
N LEU A 170 -6.44 19.40 -3.23
CA LEU A 170 -7.58 19.95 -2.50
C LEU A 170 -7.21 21.31 -1.88
N PRO A 171 -8.15 22.25 -1.73
CA PRO A 171 -7.88 23.55 -1.10
C PRO A 171 -7.69 23.40 0.43
N ILE A 172 -6.48 23.66 0.94
CA ILE A 172 -6.12 23.45 2.36
C ILE A 172 -7.07 24.18 3.34
N LYS A 173 -7.55 25.36 2.97
CA LYS A 173 -8.42 26.19 3.82
C LYS A 173 -9.66 25.45 4.33
N GLU A 174 -10.18 24.51 3.54
CA GLU A 174 -11.39 23.74 3.84
C GLU A 174 -11.13 22.56 4.79
N PHE A 175 -9.85 22.22 5.00
CA PHE A 175 -9.39 21.06 5.77
C PHE A 175 -8.49 21.47 6.94
N ASN A 176 -8.34 22.78 7.19
CA ASN A 176 -7.44 23.33 8.20
C ASN A 176 -7.80 22.95 9.64
N HIS A 177 -8.98 22.39 9.91
CA HIS A 177 -9.34 21.87 11.23
C HIS A 177 -8.72 20.50 11.51
N TYR A 178 -8.43 19.71 10.47
CA TYR A 178 -7.88 18.37 10.58
C TYR A 178 -6.43 18.35 11.07
N ARG A 179 -6.12 17.41 11.96
CA ARG A 179 -4.81 17.34 12.63
C ARG A 179 -3.69 17.10 11.62
N MET A 180 -3.90 16.17 10.68
CA MET A 180 -2.87 15.83 9.71
C MET A 180 -2.63 16.96 8.72
N VAL A 181 -3.69 17.66 8.29
CA VAL A 181 -3.55 18.79 7.38
C VAL A 181 -2.78 19.95 8.02
N LYS A 182 -3.06 20.27 9.30
CA LYS A 182 -2.28 21.27 10.05
C LYS A 182 -0.80 20.89 10.11
N LEU A 183 -0.50 19.64 10.49
CA LEU A 183 0.86 19.13 10.58
C LEU A 183 1.59 19.25 9.24
N LEU A 184 1.01 18.73 8.16
CA LEU A 184 1.61 18.75 6.83
C LEU A 184 1.92 20.20 6.39
N ARG A 185 1.00 21.13 6.66
CA ARG A 185 1.14 22.55 6.33
C ARG A 185 2.23 23.24 7.14
N GLU A 186 2.27 23.01 8.45
CA GLU A 186 3.16 23.71 9.38
C GLU A 186 4.60 23.20 9.33
N THR A 187 4.78 21.95 8.94
CA THR A 187 6.09 21.27 8.99
C THR A 187 6.66 20.93 7.61
N GLY A 188 5.83 21.01 6.56
CA GLY A 188 6.21 20.58 5.21
C GLY A 188 6.52 19.08 5.12
N CYS A 189 6.06 18.27 6.08
CA CYS A 189 6.27 16.84 6.09
C CYS A 189 5.45 16.13 4.99
N ILE A 190 5.78 14.86 4.76
CA ILE A 190 5.07 14.00 3.82
C ILE A 190 4.56 12.81 4.61
N GLY A 191 3.27 12.50 4.48
CA GLY A 191 2.67 11.29 5.02
C GLY A 191 2.57 10.22 3.92
N GLN A 192 2.94 8.99 4.23
CA GLN A 192 2.69 7.80 3.43
C GLN A 192 1.67 6.93 4.16
N PHE A 193 0.57 6.58 3.50
CA PHE A 193 -0.39 5.62 4.05
C PHE A 193 0.20 4.21 3.99
N VAL A 194 0.08 3.50 5.11
CA VAL A 194 0.51 2.10 5.23
C VAL A 194 -0.68 1.16 5.07
N ASP A 195 -1.83 1.53 5.64
CA ASP A 195 -3.00 0.66 5.66
C ASP A 195 -3.85 0.81 4.41
N ASN A 196 -4.35 -0.33 3.90
CA ASN A 196 -5.33 -0.35 2.80
C ASN A 196 -6.71 0.17 3.22
N TYR A 197 -7.12 -0.14 4.45
CA TYR A 197 -8.40 0.25 5.04
C TYR A 197 -8.17 0.67 6.49
N PRO A 198 -9.04 1.52 7.07
CA PRO A 198 -8.82 2.00 8.42
C PRO A 198 -9.02 0.86 9.43
N ILE A 199 -8.14 0.81 10.43
CA ILE A 199 -8.20 -0.14 11.55
C ILE A 199 -8.69 0.65 12.76
N ASP A 200 -9.79 0.19 13.35
CA ASP A 200 -10.45 0.85 14.49
C ASP A 200 -10.71 2.35 14.25
N GLY A 201 -11.09 2.69 13.01
CA GLY A 201 -11.40 4.07 12.62
C GLY A 201 -10.20 4.96 12.34
N THR A 202 -8.98 4.42 12.29
CA THR A 202 -7.76 5.18 12.03
C THR A 202 -6.93 4.60 10.88
N PHE A 203 -6.20 5.47 10.17
CA PHE A 203 -5.10 5.07 9.29
C PHE A 203 -3.78 5.24 9.97
N ARG A 204 -2.90 4.26 9.80
CA ARG A 204 -1.49 4.41 10.07
C ARG A 204 -0.77 5.07 8.90
N LEU A 205 0.07 6.05 9.23
CA LEU A 205 0.93 6.75 8.29
C LEU A 205 2.38 6.74 8.77
N ILE A 206 3.32 6.59 7.83
CA ILE A 206 4.71 6.97 8.04
C ILE A 206 4.86 8.43 7.65
N VAL A 207 5.37 9.25 8.58
CA VAL A 207 5.61 10.67 8.42
C VAL A 207 7.10 10.90 8.27
N TYR A 208 7.47 11.50 7.14
CA TYR A 208 8.84 11.91 6.89
C TYR A 208 8.96 13.42 7.02
N SER A 209 9.81 13.89 7.93
CA SER A 209 10.01 15.30 8.22
C SER A 209 11.45 15.76 7.96
N ASN A 210 11.67 17.06 7.83
CA ASN A 210 13.02 17.65 7.85
C ASN A 210 13.32 18.33 9.20
N GLN A 211 12.39 18.23 10.13
CA GLN A 211 12.44 18.81 11.46
C GLN A 211 11.98 17.78 12.49
N ASP A 212 12.45 17.93 13.72
CA ASP A 212 12.05 17.06 14.83
C ASP A 212 10.55 17.24 15.16
N LEU A 213 9.82 16.14 15.17
CA LEU A 213 8.40 16.06 15.52
C LEU A 213 8.16 15.26 16.81
N SER A 214 9.20 14.94 17.58
CA SER A 214 9.12 14.20 18.85
C SER A 214 8.16 14.83 19.87
N SER A 215 8.00 16.16 19.83
CA SER A 215 7.09 16.92 20.69
C SER A 215 5.64 16.96 20.19
N VAL A 216 5.36 16.51 18.96
CA VAL A 216 4.02 16.48 18.39
C VAL A 216 3.24 15.29 18.95
N GLN A 217 2.08 15.56 19.55
CA GLN A 217 1.25 14.52 20.15
C GLN A 217 0.87 13.42 19.14
N GLY A 218 1.08 12.16 19.54
CA GLY A 218 0.71 10.99 18.75
C GLY A 218 1.66 10.71 17.58
N MET A 219 2.89 11.22 17.63
CA MET A 219 4.00 10.77 16.80
C MET A 219 4.81 9.73 17.57
N GLU A 220 4.94 8.54 17.02
CA GLU A 220 5.82 7.49 17.52
C GLU A 220 7.12 7.54 16.72
N GLU A 221 8.26 7.68 17.38
CA GLU A 221 9.54 7.78 16.69
C GLU A 221 9.93 6.44 16.06
N ILE A 222 10.32 6.48 14.77
CA ILE A 222 11.02 5.38 14.09
C ILE A 222 12.52 5.68 14.04
N SER A 223 12.88 6.93 13.71
CA SER A 223 14.26 7.40 13.62
C SER A 223 14.33 8.90 13.94
N GLY A 224 14.87 9.25 15.10
CA GLY A 224 15.06 10.64 15.50
C GLY A 224 16.12 11.38 14.66
N THR A 225 17.13 10.67 14.14
CA THR A 225 18.19 11.25 13.28
C THR A 225 17.71 11.55 11.87
N GLU A 226 16.85 10.69 11.31
CA GLU A 226 16.29 10.86 9.96
C GLU A 226 14.90 11.52 9.96
N HIS A 227 14.41 11.88 11.15
CA HIS A 227 13.10 12.48 11.41
C HIS A 227 11.96 11.69 10.73
N ILE A 228 11.89 10.40 11.07
CA ILE A 228 10.87 9.47 10.62
C ILE A 228 10.00 9.07 11.81
N TYR A 229 8.69 9.19 11.64
CA TYR A 229 7.71 8.93 12.69
C TYR A 229 6.55 8.10 12.13
N GLU A 230 5.90 7.33 12.99
CA GLU A 230 4.62 6.69 12.72
C GLU A 230 3.50 7.47 13.44
N THR A 231 2.34 7.58 12.83
CA THR A 231 1.17 8.19 13.46
C THR A 231 -0.12 7.57 12.98
N ARG A 232 -1.21 7.85 13.70
CA ARG A 232 -2.57 7.44 13.34
C ARG A 232 -3.48 8.64 13.09
N THR A 233 -4.33 8.59 12.08
CA THR A 233 -5.29 9.67 11.79
C THR A 233 -6.70 9.13 11.54
N ASP A 234 -7.68 9.86 12.05
CA ASP A 234 -9.12 9.68 11.91
C ASP A 234 -9.76 10.86 11.14
N ASP A 235 -8.97 11.62 10.36
CA ASP A 235 -9.49 12.78 9.64
C ASP A 235 -10.59 12.34 8.64
N ASP A 236 -11.81 12.89 8.78
CA ASP A 236 -13.00 12.39 8.07
C ASP A 236 -12.84 12.34 6.54
N ILE A 237 -12.08 13.26 5.96
CA ILE A 237 -11.82 13.27 4.52
C ILE A 237 -11.08 12.01 4.06
N LEU A 238 -10.13 11.54 4.88
CA LEU A 238 -9.36 10.33 4.63
C LEU A 238 -10.23 9.09 4.87
N LEU A 239 -11.07 9.11 5.92
CA LEU A 239 -12.04 8.05 6.19
C LEU A 239 -13.10 7.94 5.09
N LEU A 240 -13.55 9.06 4.52
CA LEU A 240 -14.47 9.09 3.40
C LEU A 240 -13.84 8.48 2.15
N LEU A 241 -12.63 8.91 1.79
CA LEU A 241 -11.87 8.34 0.67
C LEU A 241 -11.75 6.81 0.81
N ALA A 242 -11.45 6.32 2.01
CA ALA A 242 -11.33 4.89 2.23
C ALA A 242 -12.64 4.13 2.30
N SER A 243 -13.72 4.75 2.81
CA SER A 243 -15.06 4.19 2.72
C SER A 243 -15.45 3.94 1.26
N LYS A 244 -15.15 4.90 0.38
CA LYS A 244 -15.32 4.75 -1.06
C LYS A 244 -14.42 3.68 -1.63
N ALA A 245 -13.13 3.66 -1.29
CA ALA A 245 -12.23 2.61 -1.75
C ALA A 245 -12.73 1.22 -1.36
N LYS A 246 -13.16 1.03 -0.11
CA LYS A 246 -13.77 -0.21 0.38
C LYS A 246 -15.04 -0.58 -0.39
N LYS A 247 -15.94 0.39 -0.66
CA LYS A 247 -17.14 0.19 -1.49
C LYS A 247 -16.79 -0.29 -2.90
N HIS A 248 -15.75 0.27 -3.51
CA HIS A 248 -15.25 -0.12 -4.83
C HIS A 248 -14.29 -1.33 -4.79
N ARG A 249 -14.00 -1.87 -3.60
CA ARG A 249 -13.02 -2.94 -3.35
C ARG A 249 -11.62 -2.60 -3.86
N LEU A 250 -11.24 -1.33 -3.75
CA LEU A 250 -9.95 -0.82 -4.14
C LEU A 250 -8.97 -0.89 -2.98
N THR A 251 -7.85 -1.53 -3.23
CA THR A 251 -6.63 -1.45 -2.43
C THR A 251 -5.72 -0.36 -2.97
N TRP A 252 -5.07 0.38 -2.08
CA TRP A 252 -4.00 1.33 -2.38
C TRP A 252 -2.72 0.56 -2.64
N THR A 253 -2.03 0.85 -3.74
CA THR A 253 -0.66 0.36 -3.91
C THR A 253 0.28 1.32 -3.20
N PHE A 254 0.28 2.60 -3.55
CA PHE A 254 0.88 3.66 -2.73
C PHE A 254 0.05 4.92 -2.72
N LEU A 255 -0.06 5.54 -1.54
CA LEU A 255 -0.72 6.82 -1.35
C LEU A 255 0.15 7.73 -0.47
N PHE A 256 0.52 8.88 -1.02
CA PHE A 256 1.25 9.93 -0.32
C PHE A 256 0.41 11.20 -0.20
N ILE A 257 0.57 11.90 0.91
CA ILE A 257 -0.09 13.16 1.20
C ILE A 257 0.92 14.22 1.65
N TYR A 258 0.80 15.43 1.14
CA TYR A 258 1.64 16.57 1.56
C TYR A 258 0.94 17.91 1.30
N ALA A 259 1.34 18.93 2.04
CA ALA A 259 0.90 20.30 1.82
C ALA A 259 1.97 21.08 1.03
N SER A 260 1.53 21.91 0.09
CA SER A 260 2.37 22.93 -0.53
C SER A 260 1.50 24.12 -0.90
N ASP A 261 1.94 25.32 -0.53
CA ASP A 261 1.17 26.55 -0.74
C ASP A 261 -0.22 26.40 -0.07
N ASP A 262 -1.30 26.78 -0.75
CA ASP A 262 -2.68 26.63 -0.26
C ASP A 262 -3.34 25.31 -0.66
N LYS A 263 -2.55 24.29 -1.01
CA LYS A 263 -3.03 23.02 -1.57
C LYS A 263 -2.53 21.80 -0.79
N LEU A 264 -3.45 20.86 -0.57
CA LEU A 264 -3.20 19.53 -0.04
C LEU A 264 -3.14 18.58 -1.22
N PHE A 265 -1.99 17.96 -1.45
CA PHE A 265 -1.78 17.04 -2.55
C PHE A 265 -1.93 15.60 -2.08
N MET A 266 -2.65 14.80 -2.86
CA MET A 266 -2.69 13.35 -2.73
C MET A 266 -2.14 12.73 -4.01
N ASN A 267 -1.17 11.83 -3.85
CA ASN A 267 -0.49 11.16 -4.95
C ASN A 267 -0.73 9.65 -4.84
N PHE A 268 -1.39 9.10 -5.85
CA PHE A 268 -1.67 7.67 -5.99
C PHE A 268 -0.74 7.06 -7.04
N ILE A 269 0.01 6.04 -6.65
CA ILE A 269 0.80 5.22 -7.57
C ILE A 269 0.16 3.84 -7.63
N LEU A 270 -0.20 3.40 -8.84
CA LEU A 270 -1.05 2.22 -9.04
C LEU A 270 -0.86 1.57 -10.42
N PRO A 271 -1.24 0.29 -10.58
CA PRO A 271 -1.28 -0.36 -11.88
C PRO A 271 -2.18 0.34 -12.90
N GLU A 272 -1.67 0.60 -14.12
CA GLU A 272 -2.36 1.32 -15.20
C GLU A 272 -3.79 0.81 -15.46
N TYR A 273 -3.98 -0.51 -15.48
CA TYR A 273 -5.27 -1.15 -15.74
C TYR A 273 -6.33 -0.88 -14.65
N ARG A 274 -5.96 -0.27 -13.51
CA ARG A 274 -6.87 0.14 -12.43
C ARG A 274 -7.10 1.66 -12.37
N ALA A 275 -6.45 2.45 -13.22
CA ALA A 275 -6.52 3.92 -13.14
C ALA A 275 -7.94 4.47 -13.21
N LYS A 276 -8.80 3.88 -14.06
CA LYS A 276 -10.21 4.27 -14.19
C LYS A 276 -10.98 4.15 -12.88
N GLU A 277 -10.73 3.10 -12.09
CA GLU A 277 -11.42 2.88 -10.82
C GLU A 277 -11.02 3.90 -9.77
N TYR A 278 -9.77 4.36 -9.82
CA TYR A 278 -9.28 5.42 -8.94
C TYR A 278 -9.84 6.79 -9.33
N PHE A 279 -10.00 7.09 -10.62
CA PHE A 279 -10.74 8.29 -11.04
C PHE A 279 -12.20 8.23 -10.58
N GLN A 280 -12.86 7.08 -10.71
CA GLN A 280 -14.23 6.90 -10.20
C GLN A 280 -14.30 7.11 -8.69
N LEU A 281 -13.36 6.54 -7.94
CA LEU A 281 -13.22 6.76 -6.50
C LEU A 281 -13.11 8.26 -6.16
N ILE A 282 -12.23 9.00 -6.84
CA ILE A 282 -12.01 10.43 -6.61
C ILE A 282 -13.31 11.22 -6.85
N VAL A 283 -13.99 10.94 -7.97
CA VAL A 283 -15.27 11.59 -8.31
C VAL A 283 -16.36 11.22 -7.30
N ASP A 284 -16.49 9.95 -6.91
CA ASP A 284 -17.46 9.48 -5.91
C ASP A 284 -17.22 10.11 -4.54
N THR A 285 -15.96 10.34 -4.15
CA THR A 285 -15.60 11.06 -2.93
C THR A 285 -16.03 12.52 -3.02
N GLU A 286 -15.74 13.19 -4.13
CA GLU A 286 -16.10 14.60 -4.35
C GLU A 286 -17.63 14.83 -4.35
N MET A 287 -18.38 13.93 -4.98
CA MET A 287 -19.85 13.96 -4.99
C MET A 287 -20.43 13.87 -3.57
N ASP A 288 -19.90 12.99 -2.73
CA ASP A 288 -20.37 12.82 -1.34
C ASP A 288 -20.03 14.01 -0.46
N MET A 289 -18.92 14.69 -0.74
CA MET A 289 -18.57 15.93 -0.08
C MET A 289 -19.52 17.08 -0.44
N LYS A 290 -20.34 16.93 -1.49
CA LYS A 290 -21.21 17.97 -2.06
C LYS A 290 -20.43 19.21 -2.50
N LYS A 291 -19.20 19.03 -2.98
CA LYS A 291 -18.25 20.10 -3.28
C LYS A 291 -17.51 19.78 -4.60
N LEU A 292 -18.24 19.80 -5.71
CA LEU A 292 -17.81 19.40 -7.06
C LEU A 292 -16.67 20.23 -7.68
N ASP A 293 -16.17 21.25 -6.98
CA ASP A 293 -15.13 22.17 -7.48
C ASP A 293 -13.85 22.12 -6.64
N TRP A 294 -13.69 21.12 -5.77
CA TRP A 294 -12.57 21.07 -4.81
C TRP A 294 -11.42 20.21 -5.27
N VAL A 295 -11.69 19.20 -6.11
CA VAL A 295 -10.63 18.31 -6.58
C VAL A 295 -10.07 18.84 -7.89
N THR A 296 -8.77 19.14 -7.90
CA THR A 296 -8.06 19.42 -9.15
C THR A 296 -7.17 18.23 -9.50
N LEU A 297 -7.27 17.73 -10.73
CA LEU A 297 -6.30 16.79 -11.28
C LEU A 297 -5.03 17.58 -11.69
N GLU A 298 -3.97 17.39 -10.92
CA GLU A 298 -2.69 18.09 -11.13
C GLU A 298 -1.78 17.30 -12.09
N LEU A 299 -1.87 15.97 -12.07
CA LEU A 299 -1.03 15.10 -12.89
C LEU A 299 -1.69 13.75 -13.17
N TYR A 300 -1.54 13.29 -14.41
CA TYR A 300 -1.77 11.90 -14.81
C TYR A 300 -0.65 11.46 -15.76
N ARG A 301 0.30 10.65 -15.29
CA ARG A 301 1.46 10.23 -16.10
C ARG A 301 1.87 8.78 -15.87
N ASP A 302 2.55 8.21 -16.87
CA ASP A 302 3.28 6.96 -16.72
C ASP A 302 4.45 7.11 -15.75
N LEU A 303 4.63 6.11 -14.90
CA LEU A 303 5.83 5.93 -14.11
C LEU A 303 6.70 4.89 -14.81
N ASN A 304 7.64 5.38 -15.61
CA ASN A 304 8.71 4.58 -16.20
C ASN A 304 10.03 5.08 -15.62
N GLN A 305 11.03 4.20 -15.45
CA GLN A 305 12.38 4.53 -14.91
C GLN A 305 13.02 5.81 -15.49
N LYS A 306 12.62 6.23 -16.71
CA LYS A 306 13.17 7.41 -17.40
C LYS A 306 12.44 8.74 -17.14
N ASN A 307 11.26 8.73 -16.50
CA ASN A 307 10.40 9.93 -16.32
C ASN A 307 10.07 10.19 -14.84
N ILE A 308 10.93 9.71 -13.93
CA ILE A 308 10.73 9.83 -12.48
C ILE A 308 11.23 11.18 -11.93
N ASP A 309 11.79 12.04 -12.77
CA ASP A 309 12.11 13.44 -12.42
C ASP A 309 10.83 14.29 -12.14
#